data_AF-A0ABC9WJP0-F1
#
_entry.id   AF-A0ABC9WJP0-F1
#
_cell.length_a   1.000
_cell.length_b   1.000
_cell.length_c   1.000
_cell.angle_alpha   90.00
_cell.angle_beta   90.00
_cell.angle_gamma   90.00
#
_symmetry.space_group_name_H-M   'P 1'
#
loop_
_entity.id
_entity.type
_entity.pdbx_description
1 polymer ?
#
loop_
_entity_poly.entity_id
_entity_poly.type
_entity_poly.pdbx_seq_one_letter_code
_entity_poly.pdbx_strand_id
1 'polypeptide(L)'
;MRKRKTTDSPHSSTDLSEGKEKLRLKQEVGLISAVSLIAGTMIGSGIFMSPEWVLHHMGSPASSLLIWAACGLLAMFGALSYAELGTIIKESGGEYIYILRIFGSFPAFLFTYTSVILVRPAGLAAVCLSFAEYAVAPFYPGCSSPQVVIKCTAAACILLLTIINCLNVKLATSVMNIFTAAKLLALLVIVVGGLVLLAKGQTQSFQNAFQNTTAGIGAVGVAFYQGLWSYDGWNNLNYVTEELKKPEVTLPRAVMIAIPLVTCLYLLVNVSYLAAMTPSELLSSGAVAVTWGFIAWFFYGMTISGLLYLKIKKPELPRSYKVPIIIPIIVLIAAVYLVLAPIIDQPQFEILYIVLFIFSGVILYFPLVRFKCHPRFLQRVTLHLQLFLEVAPTTRDAN
;
A
#
# COMPACT_ATOMS: atom_id res chain seq x y z
N MET A 1 -33.39 66.34 -52.24
CA MET A 1 -33.14 66.88 -50.89
C MET A 1 -32.33 65.87 -50.08
N ARG A 2 -31.17 66.31 -49.54
CA ARG A 2 -30.33 65.79 -48.43
C ARG A 2 -29.72 64.36 -48.44
N LYS A 3 -28.38 64.38 -48.51
CA LYS A 3 -27.34 63.38 -48.15
C LYS A 3 -27.26 63.10 -46.62
N ARG A 4 -26.58 61.98 -46.29
CA ARG A 4 -25.74 61.60 -45.11
C ARG A 4 -26.27 60.34 -44.38
N LYS A 5 -25.47 59.41 -43.87
CA LYS A 5 -24.04 59.39 -43.52
C LYS A 5 -23.59 57.93 -43.34
N THR A 6 -22.40 57.58 -43.82
CA THR A 6 -21.58 56.46 -43.35
C THR A 6 -21.00 56.77 -41.96
N THR A 7 -20.89 55.75 -41.10
CA THR A 7 -20.07 55.75 -39.88
C THR A 7 -19.52 54.34 -39.67
N ASP A 8 -18.21 54.21 -39.78
CA ASP A 8 -17.38 53.09 -39.29
C ASP A 8 -17.30 53.13 -37.75
N SER A 9 -17.40 51.97 -37.09
CA SER A 9 -16.34 51.28 -36.28
C SER A 9 -16.87 50.94 -34.87
N PRO A 10 -16.24 50.07 -34.03
CA PRO A 10 -15.16 49.09 -34.25
C PRO A 10 -15.46 47.67 -33.69
N HIS A 11 -14.58 46.72 -33.99
CA HIS A 11 -14.28 45.45 -33.30
C HIS A 11 -15.17 45.00 -32.11
N SER A 12 -15.79 43.82 -32.26
CA SER A 12 -15.79 42.81 -31.20
C SER A 12 -15.53 41.43 -31.83
N SER A 13 -14.26 41.06 -31.93
CA SER A 13 -13.86 39.66 -31.99
C SER A 13 -14.38 39.01 -30.72
N THR A 14 -15.49 38.29 -30.81
CA THR A 14 -15.89 37.34 -29.79
C THR A 14 -14.82 36.26 -29.76
N ASP A 15 -13.84 36.45 -28.87
CA ASP A 15 -12.94 35.40 -28.41
C ASP A 15 -13.80 34.30 -27.80
N LEU A 16 -14.16 33.32 -28.63
CA LEU A 16 -14.52 31.98 -28.21
C LEU A 16 -13.25 31.28 -27.69
N SER A 17 -12.67 31.82 -26.62
CA SER A 17 -11.84 31.02 -25.73
C SER A 17 -12.80 30.29 -24.81
N GLU A 18 -13.34 29.17 -25.29
CA GLU A 18 -13.84 28.13 -24.40
C GLU A 18 -12.67 27.76 -23.48
N GLY A 19 -12.67 28.35 -22.28
CA GLY A 19 -11.82 27.92 -21.19
C GLY A 19 -12.13 26.45 -20.95
N LYS A 20 -11.24 25.56 -21.40
CA LYS A 20 -11.24 24.14 -21.05
C LYS A 20 -11.15 24.04 -19.52
N GLU A 21 -12.29 24.06 -18.83
CA GLU A 21 -12.37 23.72 -17.42
C GLU A 21 -11.87 22.28 -17.28
N LYS A 22 -10.63 22.13 -16.81
CA LYS A 22 -10.12 20.83 -16.40
C LYS A 22 -11.04 20.29 -15.32
N LEU A 23 -11.79 19.23 -15.62
CA LEU A 23 -12.59 18.49 -14.65
C LEU A 23 -11.71 18.10 -13.45
N ARG A 24 -11.93 18.76 -12.31
CA ARG A 24 -11.27 18.47 -11.04
C ARG A 24 -12.16 17.54 -10.21
N LEU A 25 -11.55 16.61 -9.48
CA LEU A 25 -12.29 15.80 -8.52
C LEU A 25 -12.88 16.69 -7.42
N LYS A 26 -14.05 16.28 -6.92
CA LYS A 26 -14.72 17.01 -5.84
C LYS A 26 -13.97 16.80 -4.54
N GLN A 27 -13.55 17.89 -3.90
CA GLN A 27 -12.84 17.83 -2.62
C GLN A 27 -13.80 17.54 -1.47
N GLU A 28 -13.99 16.27 -1.13
CA GLU A 28 -14.91 15.82 -0.08
C GLU A 28 -14.22 15.27 1.16
N VAL A 29 -12.99 14.77 1.03
CA VAL A 29 -12.28 14.06 2.10
C VAL A 29 -11.66 15.04 3.10
N GLY A 30 -12.25 15.13 4.30
CA GLY A 30 -11.73 15.92 5.43
C GLY A 30 -10.73 15.16 6.30
N LEU A 31 -10.25 15.79 7.38
CA LEU A 31 -9.22 15.19 8.27
C LEU A 31 -9.65 13.89 8.92
N ILE A 32 -10.88 13.81 9.46
CA ILE A 32 -11.37 12.59 10.12
C ILE A 32 -11.46 11.45 9.11
N SER A 33 -12.07 11.71 7.96
CA SER A 33 -12.15 10.74 6.86
C SER A 33 -10.76 10.31 6.38
N ALA A 34 -9.80 11.23 6.32
CA ALA A 34 -8.43 10.93 5.94
C ALA A 34 -7.71 10.04 6.97
N VAL A 35 -7.86 10.33 8.27
CA VAL A 35 -7.34 9.48 9.36
C VAL A 35 -7.98 8.10 9.31
N SER A 36 -9.31 8.02 9.16
CA SER A 36 -10.04 6.77 9.04
C SER A 36 -9.64 5.97 7.80
N LEU A 37 -9.32 6.64 6.69
CA LEU A 37 -8.86 5.98 5.47
C LEU A 37 -7.49 5.36 5.68
N ILE A 38 -6.51 6.10 6.23
CA ILE A 38 -5.18 5.52 6.56
C ILE A 38 -5.32 4.38 7.57
N ALA A 39 -5.96 4.62 8.71
CA ALA A 39 -6.07 3.60 9.77
C ALA A 39 -6.87 2.38 9.30
N GLY A 40 -7.95 2.62 8.56
CA GLY A 40 -8.81 1.57 8.01
C GLY A 40 -8.11 0.71 6.96
N THR A 41 -7.20 1.28 6.15
CA THR A 41 -6.42 0.50 5.19
C THR A 41 -5.24 -0.21 5.83
N MET A 42 -4.56 0.44 6.78
CA MET A 42 -3.43 -0.17 7.50
C MET A 42 -3.84 -1.32 8.39
N ILE A 43 -4.95 -1.17 9.14
CA ILE A 43 -5.49 -2.24 9.99
C ILE A 43 -6.06 -3.34 9.08
N GLY A 44 -5.21 -4.27 8.67
CA GLY A 44 -5.52 -5.36 7.77
C GLY A 44 -5.42 -6.73 8.42
N SER A 45 -5.35 -7.78 7.60
CA SER A 45 -5.12 -9.15 8.06
C SER A 45 -3.70 -9.37 8.61
N GLY A 46 -2.75 -8.51 8.27
CA GLY A 46 -1.34 -8.64 8.65
C GLY A 46 -1.12 -8.82 10.16
N ILE A 47 -1.84 -8.06 10.99
CA ILE A 47 -1.71 -8.15 12.46
C ILE A 47 -2.11 -9.49 13.05
N PHE A 48 -2.89 -10.31 12.33
CA PHE A 48 -3.27 -11.66 12.75
C PHE A 48 -2.26 -12.72 12.28
N MET A 49 -1.28 -12.36 11.43
CA MET A 49 -0.34 -13.32 10.83
C MET A 49 1.10 -13.02 11.22
N SER A 50 1.49 -11.75 11.11
CA SER A 50 2.87 -11.31 11.31
C SER A 50 3.43 -11.52 12.72
N PRO A 51 2.66 -11.44 13.84
CA PRO A 51 3.21 -11.59 15.18
C PRO A 51 4.05 -12.85 15.40
N GLU A 52 3.55 -14.00 14.93
CA GLU A 52 4.26 -15.27 15.07
C GLU A 52 5.56 -15.27 14.25
N TRP A 53 5.50 -14.83 12.99
CA TRP A 53 6.67 -14.75 12.13
C TRP A 53 7.73 -13.81 12.67
N VAL A 54 7.34 -12.64 13.18
CA VAL A 54 8.26 -11.68 13.81
C VAL A 54 8.88 -12.29 15.06
N LEU A 55 8.09 -12.92 15.93
CA LEU A 55 8.59 -13.55 17.15
C LEU A 55 9.54 -14.70 16.86
N HIS A 56 9.22 -15.56 15.89
CA HIS A 56 10.07 -16.68 15.48
C HIS A 56 11.46 -16.21 14.98
N HIS A 57 11.51 -15.17 14.16
CA HIS A 57 12.78 -14.67 13.61
C HIS A 57 13.59 -13.88 14.63
N MET A 58 12.92 -13.17 15.54
CA MET A 58 13.59 -12.38 16.57
C MET A 58 13.99 -13.21 17.79
N GLY A 59 13.33 -14.33 18.03
CA GLY A 59 13.63 -15.29 19.10
C GLY A 59 13.23 -14.85 20.51
N SER A 60 12.93 -13.57 20.73
CA SER A 60 12.54 -13.04 22.04
C SER A 60 11.33 -12.09 22.00
N PRO A 61 10.45 -12.11 23.03
CA PRO A 61 9.28 -11.23 23.11
C PRO A 61 9.60 -9.73 23.03
N ALA A 62 10.63 -9.27 23.75
CA ALA A 62 10.98 -7.85 23.77
C ALA A 62 11.51 -7.37 22.42
N SER A 63 12.35 -8.18 21.76
CA SER A 63 12.88 -7.83 20.44
C SER A 63 11.79 -7.82 19.36
N SER A 64 10.79 -8.72 19.44
CA SER A 64 9.60 -8.67 18.59
C SER A 64 8.84 -7.35 18.74
N LEU A 65 8.57 -6.91 19.98
CA LEU A 65 7.90 -5.61 20.23
C LEU A 65 8.71 -4.41 19.71
N LEU A 66 10.05 -4.46 19.82
CA LEU A 66 10.93 -3.43 19.25
C LEU A 66 10.82 -3.38 17.71
N ILE A 67 10.73 -4.53 17.04
CA ILE A 67 10.49 -4.58 15.59
C ILE A 67 9.15 -3.94 15.23
N TRP A 68 8.08 -4.23 15.96
CA TRP A 68 6.77 -3.62 15.73
C TRP A 68 6.79 -2.10 15.88
N ALA A 69 7.47 -1.58 16.91
CA ALA A 69 7.65 -0.15 17.13
C ALA A 69 8.51 0.48 16.02
N ALA A 70 9.61 -0.16 15.63
CA ALA A 70 10.49 0.31 14.57
C ALA A 70 9.79 0.33 13.20
N CYS A 71 8.97 -0.67 12.90
CA CYS A 71 8.14 -0.70 11.68
C CYS A 71 7.16 0.49 11.65
N GLY A 72 6.49 0.78 12.77
CA GLY A 72 5.58 1.94 12.87
C GLY A 72 6.31 3.27 12.68
N LEU A 73 7.49 3.43 13.27
CA LEU A 73 8.32 4.62 13.08
C LEU A 73 8.79 4.78 11.63
N LEU A 74 9.23 3.68 11.00
CA LEU A 74 9.67 3.69 9.62
C LEU A 74 8.53 3.98 8.64
N ALA A 75 7.34 3.42 8.88
CA ALA A 75 6.12 3.74 8.13
C ALA A 75 5.75 5.23 8.27
N MET A 76 5.89 5.79 9.47
CA MET A 76 5.67 7.22 9.70
C MET A 76 6.64 8.09 8.91
N PHE A 77 7.93 7.76 8.93
CA PHE A 77 8.96 8.48 8.17
C PHE A 77 8.74 8.39 6.64
N GLY A 78 8.33 7.22 6.14
CA GLY A 78 7.92 7.04 4.75
C GLY A 78 6.72 7.91 4.40
N ALA A 79 5.66 7.85 5.21
CA ALA A 79 4.42 8.59 4.98
C ALA A 79 4.60 10.11 5.04
N LEU A 80 5.43 10.64 5.94
CA LEU A 80 5.75 12.08 5.98
C LEU A 80 6.56 12.51 4.75
N SER A 81 7.45 11.66 4.25
CA SER A 81 8.19 11.92 3.02
C SER A 81 7.24 11.94 1.80
N TYR A 82 6.29 11.01 1.77
CA TYR A 82 5.22 10.98 0.76
C TYR A 82 4.26 12.16 0.89
N ALA A 83 4.00 12.65 2.10
CA ALA A 83 3.18 13.84 2.30
C ALA A 83 3.82 15.06 1.63
N GLU A 84 5.13 15.25 1.72
CA GLU A 84 5.81 16.33 0.98
C GLU A 84 5.64 16.17 -0.53
N LEU A 85 5.88 14.97 -1.08
CA LEU A 85 5.66 14.71 -2.51
C LEU A 85 4.22 14.98 -2.94
N GLY A 86 3.22 14.52 -2.19
CA GLY A 86 1.80 14.73 -2.48
C GLY A 86 1.35 16.19 -2.38
N THR A 87 2.07 17.02 -1.62
CA THR A 87 1.80 18.47 -1.58
C THR A 87 2.47 19.23 -2.72
N ILE A 88 3.55 18.70 -3.30
CA ILE A 88 4.22 19.27 -4.49
C ILE A 88 3.48 18.83 -5.76
N ILE A 89 3.17 17.54 -5.88
CA ILE A 89 2.53 16.91 -7.03
C ILE A 89 1.12 16.49 -6.63
N LYS A 90 0.16 17.41 -6.81
CA LYS A 90 -1.25 17.28 -6.39
C LYS A 90 -2.11 16.54 -7.43
N GLU A 91 -1.57 15.48 -8.01
CA GLU A 91 -2.22 14.64 -9.00
C GLU A 91 -2.49 13.26 -8.38
N SER A 92 -3.63 12.67 -8.70
CA SER A 92 -4.02 11.35 -8.21
C SER A 92 -3.23 10.25 -8.93
N GLY A 93 -2.80 9.24 -8.18
CA GLY A 93 -2.04 8.11 -8.72
C GLY A 93 -0.80 7.71 -7.92
N GLY A 94 -0.51 8.40 -6.81
CA GLY A 94 0.54 8.01 -5.86
C GLY A 94 1.92 7.89 -6.49
N GLU A 95 2.62 6.79 -6.21
CA GLU A 95 3.97 6.50 -6.67
C GLU A 95 4.12 6.60 -8.18
N TYR A 96 3.12 6.13 -8.95
CA TYR A 96 3.18 6.17 -10.41
C TYR A 96 3.42 7.60 -10.91
N ILE A 97 2.63 8.54 -10.40
CA ILE A 97 2.73 9.94 -10.79
C ILE A 97 4.02 10.58 -10.29
N TYR A 98 4.48 10.24 -9.08
CA TYR A 98 5.74 10.78 -8.55
C TYR A 98 6.92 10.32 -9.40
N ILE A 99 6.98 9.02 -9.72
CA ILE A 99 8.02 8.44 -10.57
C ILE A 99 7.92 9.03 -11.98
N LEU A 100 6.71 9.17 -12.54
CA LEU A 100 6.49 9.74 -13.87
C LEU A 100 6.98 11.19 -13.98
N ARG A 101 6.66 12.03 -12.99
CA ARG A 101 7.01 13.46 -12.98
C ARG A 101 8.49 13.70 -12.69
N ILE A 102 9.15 12.80 -11.95
CA ILE A 102 10.56 12.97 -11.54
C ILE A 102 11.52 12.25 -12.49
N PHE A 103 11.23 11.00 -12.84
CA PHE A 103 12.13 10.11 -13.60
C PHE A 103 11.65 9.80 -15.02
N GLY A 104 10.42 10.18 -15.37
CA GLY A 104 9.86 9.99 -16.71
C GLY A 104 9.14 8.65 -16.93
N SER A 105 8.78 8.38 -18.18
CA SER A 105 7.85 7.30 -18.56
C SER A 105 8.39 5.89 -18.34
N PHE A 106 9.70 5.67 -18.49
CA PHE A 106 10.28 4.33 -18.40
C PHE A 106 10.18 3.73 -16.98
N PRO A 107 10.70 4.38 -15.92
CA PRO A 107 10.56 3.84 -14.57
C PRO A 107 9.11 3.79 -14.10
N ALA A 108 8.27 4.75 -14.53
CA ALA A 108 6.85 4.76 -14.20
C ALA A 108 6.08 3.59 -14.83
N PHE A 109 6.45 3.20 -16.06
CA PHE A 109 5.92 2.00 -16.71
C PHE A 109 6.34 0.74 -15.96
N LEU A 110 7.62 0.60 -15.60
CA LEU A 110 8.10 -0.57 -14.85
C LEU A 110 7.40 -0.71 -13.48
N PHE A 111 7.20 0.40 -12.78
CA PHE A 111 6.39 0.42 -11.56
C PHE A 111 4.98 -0.11 -11.82
N THR A 112 4.27 0.46 -12.80
CA THR A 112 2.88 0.07 -13.09
C THR A 112 2.78 -1.38 -13.53
N TYR A 113 3.67 -1.82 -14.43
CA TYR A 113 3.73 -3.19 -14.94
C TYR A 113 3.93 -4.20 -13.81
N THR A 114 4.91 -3.96 -12.94
CA THR A 114 5.22 -4.84 -11.81
C THR A 114 4.09 -4.81 -10.78
N SER A 115 3.53 -3.63 -10.49
CA SER A 115 2.48 -3.48 -9.50
C SER A 115 1.18 -4.18 -9.91
N VAL A 116 0.77 -4.04 -11.18
CA VAL A 116 -0.48 -4.59 -11.70
C VAL A 116 -0.40 -6.10 -11.93
N ILE A 117 0.68 -6.61 -12.52
CA ILE A 117 0.75 -8.02 -12.90
C ILE A 117 1.24 -8.91 -11.76
N LEU A 118 2.12 -8.39 -10.88
CA LEU A 118 2.77 -9.21 -9.86
C LEU A 118 2.32 -8.82 -8.45
N VAL A 119 2.54 -7.58 -8.03
CA VAL A 119 2.36 -7.19 -6.62
C VAL A 119 0.91 -7.29 -6.16
N ARG A 120 -0.04 -6.70 -6.91
CA ARG A 120 -1.46 -6.68 -6.52
C ARG A 120 -2.09 -8.09 -6.52
N PRO A 121 -1.92 -8.92 -7.57
CA PRO A 121 -2.46 -10.27 -7.55
C PRO A 121 -1.83 -11.16 -6.46
N ALA A 122 -0.51 -11.07 -6.25
CA ALA A 122 0.16 -11.81 -5.19
C ALA A 122 -0.34 -11.40 -3.80
N GLY A 123 -0.54 -10.10 -3.57
CA GLY A 123 -1.08 -9.60 -2.31
C GLY A 123 -2.51 -10.08 -2.05
N LEU A 124 -3.38 -10.04 -3.07
CA LEU A 124 -4.74 -10.57 -2.98
C LEU A 124 -4.73 -12.08 -2.66
N ALA A 125 -3.88 -12.84 -3.34
CA ALA A 125 -3.75 -14.27 -3.12
C ALA A 125 -3.28 -14.59 -1.70
N ALA A 126 -2.28 -13.88 -1.18
CA ALA A 126 -1.82 -14.05 0.20
C ALA A 126 -2.93 -13.82 1.22
N VAL A 127 -3.66 -12.70 1.12
CA VAL A 127 -4.75 -12.40 2.05
C VAL A 127 -5.84 -13.47 2.00
N CYS A 128 -6.18 -13.98 0.81
CA CYS A 128 -7.22 -15.00 0.66
C CYS A 128 -6.75 -16.39 1.13
N LEU A 129 -5.48 -16.74 0.94
CA LEU A 129 -4.89 -17.98 1.48
C LEU A 129 -4.90 -17.96 3.01
N SER A 130 -4.55 -16.83 3.61
CA SER A 130 -4.59 -16.69 5.07
C SER A 130 -6.01 -16.74 5.62
N PHE A 131 -6.96 -16.09 4.96
CA PHE A 131 -8.38 -16.25 5.29
C PHE A 131 -8.80 -17.73 5.24
N ALA A 132 -8.41 -18.46 4.19
CA ALA A 132 -8.74 -19.87 4.03
C ALA A 132 -8.12 -20.74 5.12
N GLU A 133 -6.87 -20.50 5.51
CA GLU A 133 -6.22 -21.20 6.63
C GLU A 133 -7.03 -21.06 7.92
N TYR A 134 -7.40 -19.83 8.28
CA TYR A 134 -8.21 -19.55 9.47
C TYR A 134 -9.64 -20.09 9.38
N ALA A 135 -10.26 -20.07 8.20
CA ALA A 135 -11.61 -20.58 7.99
C ALA A 135 -11.68 -22.11 8.04
N VAL A 136 -10.62 -22.79 7.59
CA VAL A 136 -10.56 -24.26 7.49
C VAL A 136 -10.04 -24.90 8.77
N ALA A 137 -9.14 -24.24 9.51
CA ALA A 137 -8.49 -24.80 10.71
C ALA A 137 -9.44 -25.44 11.74
N PRO A 138 -10.62 -24.86 12.07
CA PRO A 138 -11.53 -25.48 13.04
C PRO A 138 -12.08 -26.86 12.64
N PHE A 139 -12.07 -27.18 11.34
CA PHE A 139 -12.54 -28.48 10.82
C PHE A 139 -11.47 -29.58 10.86
N TYR A 140 -10.22 -29.23 11.18
CA TYR A 140 -9.07 -30.13 11.23
C TYR A 140 -8.35 -30.01 12.59
N PRO A 141 -9.04 -30.27 13.73
CA PRO A 141 -8.42 -30.13 15.04
C PRO A 141 -7.30 -31.16 15.22
N GLY A 142 -6.07 -30.68 15.48
CA GLY A 142 -4.92 -31.53 15.76
C GLY A 142 -4.20 -32.12 14.54
N CYS A 143 -4.57 -31.73 13.32
CA CYS A 143 -3.85 -32.08 12.10
C CYS A 143 -3.67 -30.85 11.19
N SER A 144 -2.74 -30.94 10.24
CA SER A 144 -2.55 -29.88 9.26
C SER A 144 -3.68 -29.87 8.23
N SER A 145 -4.25 -28.69 8.00
CA SER A 145 -5.28 -28.47 6.98
C SER A 145 -4.77 -28.90 5.58
N PRO A 146 -5.52 -29.72 4.83
CA PRO A 146 -5.09 -30.14 3.50
C PRO A 146 -4.94 -28.94 2.55
N GLN A 147 -3.78 -28.83 1.89
CA GLN A 147 -3.44 -27.70 1.01
C GLN A 147 -4.44 -27.47 -0.12
N VAL A 148 -5.05 -28.54 -0.64
CA VAL A 148 -6.09 -28.43 -1.68
C VAL A 148 -7.32 -27.71 -1.14
N VAL A 149 -7.74 -28.00 0.09
CA VAL A 149 -8.92 -27.38 0.71
C VAL A 149 -8.68 -25.90 0.98
N ILE A 150 -7.49 -25.53 1.47
CA ILE A 150 -7.09 -24.14 1.66
C ILE A 150 -7.13 -23.38 0.32
N LYS A 151 -6.48 -23.93 -0.72
CA LYS A 151 -6.41 -23.27 -2.04
C LYS A 151 -7.78 -23.14 -2.70
N CYS A 152 -8.62 -24.16 -2.64
CA CYS A 152 -9.99 -24.10 -3.16
C CYS A 152 -10.85 -23.07 -2.41
N THR A 153 -10.72 -23.00 -1.08
CA THR A 153 -11.43 -22.01 -0.25
C THR A 153 -10.98 -20.59 -0.56
N ALA A 154 -9.67 -20.37 -0.72
CA ALA A 154 -9.11 -19.08 -1.11
C ALA A 154 -9.59 -18.65 -2.50
N ALA A 155 -9.58 -19.55 -3.48
CA ALA A 155 -10.07 -19.29 -4.83
C ALA A 155 -11.58 -18.96 -4.84
N ALA A 156 -12.38 -19.70 -4.07
CA ALA A 156 -13.81 -19.42 -3.91
C ALA A 156 -14.05 -18.04 -3.29
N CYS A 157 -13.26 -17.64 -2.29
CA CYS A 157 -13.31 -16.32 -1.69
C CYS A 157 -13.01 -15.20 -2.71
N ILE A 158 -11.94 -15.35 -3.50
CA ILE A 158 -11.58 -14.40 -4.56
C ILE A 158 -12.72 -14.26 -5.57
N LEU A 159 -13.28 -15.38 -6.04
CA LEU A 159 -14.37 -15.37 -7.03
C LEU A 159 -15.62 -14.70 -6.47
N LEU A 160 -16.03 -15.05 -5.24
CA LEU A 160 -17.20 -14.48 -4.59
C LEU A 160 -17.06 -12.95 -4.43
N LEU A 161 -15.93 -12.49 -3.89
CA LEU A 161 -15.70 -11.06 -3.71
C LEU A 161 -15.60 -10.33 -5.04
N THR A 162 -15.00 -10.94 -6.06
CA THR A 162 -14.95 -10.38 -7.43
C THR A 162 -16.37 -10.20 -7.98
N ILE A 163 -17.23 -11.22 -7.87
CA ILE A 163 -18.63 -11.16 -8.30
C ILE A 163 -19.37 -10.04 -7.57
N ILE A 164 -19.23 -9.94 -6.25
CA ILE A 164 -19.87 -8.86 -5.46
C ILE A 164 -19.42 -7.48 -5.93
N ASN A 165 -18.12 -7.29 -6.17
CA ASN A 165 -17.56 -6.01 -6.64
C ASN A 165 -18.01 -5.66 -8.06
N CYS A 166 -18.21 -6.65 -8.94
CA CYS A 166 -18.69 -6.43 -10.30
C CYS A 166 -20.20 -6.17 -10.40
N LEU A 167 -21.01 -6.74 -9.49
CA LEU A 167 -22.47 -6.64 -9.56
C LEU A 167 -23.04 -5.36 -8.94
N ASN A 168 -22.60 -4.97 -7.74
CA ASN A 168 -23.18 -3.83 -7.03
C ASN A 168 -22.18 -3.17 -6.08
N VAL A 169 -21.74 -1.96 -6.46
CA VAL A 169 -20.80 -1.16 -5.66
C VAL A 169 -21.36 -0.85 -4.27
N LYS A 170 -22.67 -0.61 -4.11
CA LYS A 170 -23.27 -0.34 -2.78
C LYS A 170 -23.20 -1.56 -1.87
N LEU A 171 -23.42 -2.77 -2.43
CA LEU A 171 -23.26 -4.02 -1.70
C LEU A 171 -21.80 -4.22 -1.30
N ALA A 172 -20.87 -4.02 -2.24
CA ALA A 172 -19.44 -4.11 -1.96
C ALA A 172 -19.00 -3.15 -0.83
N THR A 173 -19.47 -1.89 -0.86
CA THR A 173 -19.22 -0.92 0.21
C THR A 173 -19.84 -1.36 1.54
N SER A 174 -21.05 -1.92 1.54
CA SER A 174 -21.69 -2.42 2.76
C SER A 174 -20.91 -3.58 3.38
N VAL A 175 -20.49 -4.56 2.56
CA VAL A 175 -19.66 -5.69 2.99
C VAL A 175 -18.32 -5.21 3.56
N MET A 176 -17.66 -4.26 2.89
CA MET A 176 -16.43 -3.64 3.38
C MET A 176 -16.61 -2.96 4.76
N ASN A 177 -17.71 -2.25 4.97
CA ASN A 177 -18.02 -1.60 6.24
C ASN A 177 -18.22 -2.63 7.37
N ILE A 178 -18.96 -3.72 7.08
CA ILE A 178 -19.18 -4.81 8.05
C ILE A 178 -17.85 -5.45 8.45
N PHE A 179 -17.00 -5.81 7.49
CA PHE A 179 -15.69 -6.40 7.79
C PHE A 179 -14.76 -5.42 8.52
N THR A 180 -14.88 -4.12 8.25
CA THR A 180 -14.13 -3.08 8.96
C THR A 180 -14.59 -2.94 10.42
N ALA A 181 -15.88 -3.04 10.70
CA ALA A 181 -16.37 -3.08 12.07
C ALA A 181 -15.95 -4.37 12.79
N ALA A 182 -16.08 -5.52 12.12
CA ALA A 182 -15.74 -6.83 12.67
C ALA A 182 -14.25 -6.93 13.05
N LYS A 183 -13.34 -6.46 12.19
CA LYS A 183 -11.90 -6.48 12.50
C LYS A 183 -11.55 -5.59 13.70
N LEU A 184 -12.17 -4.41 13.82
CA LEU A 184 -11.92 -3.51 14.96
C LEU A 184 -12.46 -4.11 16.26
N LEU A 185 -13.63 -4.75 16.22
CA LEU A 185 -14.20 -5.46 17.37
C LEU A 185 -13.31 -6.62 17.79
N ALA A 186 -12.82 -7.43 16.85
CA ALA A 186 -11.90 -8.54 17.15
C ALA A 186 -10.62 -8.05 17.83
N LEU A 187 -10.01 -6.97 17.32
CA LEU A 187 -8.82 -6.37 17.95
C LEU A 187 -9.12 -5.83 19.35
N LEU A 188 -10.28 -5.21 19.55
CA LEU A 188 -10.70 -4.75 20.88
C LEU A 188 -10.83 -5.91 21.87
N VAL A 189 -11.45 -7.02 21.46
CA VAL A 189 -11.57 -8.23 22.29
C VAL A 189 -10.20 -8.78 22.65
N ILE A 190 -9.27 -8.85 21.70
CA ILE A 190 -7.89 -9.32 21.95
C ILE A 190 -7.19 -8.41 22.97
N VAL A 191 -7.24 -7.09 22.78
CA VAL A 191 -6.58 -6.13 23.67
C VAL A 191 -7.17 -6.19 25.07
N VAL A 192 -8.50 -6.16 25.22
CA VAL A 192 -9.15 -6.22 26.52
C VAL A 192 -8.86 -7.57 27.21
N GLY A 193 -8.94 -8.67 26.46
CA GLY A 193 -8.61 -10.01 26.96
C GLY A 193 -7.17 -10.08 27.48
N GLY A 194 -6.19 -9.61 26.71
CA GLY A 194 -4.79 -9.56 27.11
C GLY A 194 -4.54 -8.71 28.35
N LEU A 195 -5.17 -7.53 28.44
CA LEU A 195 -5.08 -6.68 29.64
C LEU A 195 -5.64 -7.37 30.89
N VAL A 196 -6.74 -8.12 30.76
CA VAL A 196 -7.30 -8.91 31.87
C VAL A 196 -6.35 -10.03 32.29
N LEU A 197 -5.70 -10.72 31.34
CA LEU A 197 -4.72 -11.77 31.66
C LEU A 197 -3.47 -11.21 32.35
N LEU A 198 -3.00 -10.04 31.90
CA LEU A 198 -1.90 -9.32 32.58
C LEU A 198 -2.29 -8.90 34.00
N ALA A 199 -3.52 -8.39 34.20
CA ALA A 199 -4.02 -8.04 35.52
C ALA A 199 -4.16 -9.26 36.46
N LYS A 200 -4.39 -10.45 35.90
CA LYS A 200 -4.36 -11.73 36.64
C LYS A 200 -2.94 -12.26 36.93
N GLY A 201 -1.90 -11.55 36.50
CA GLY A 201 -0.50 -11.90 36.77
C GLY A 201 0.13 -12.86 35.75
N GLN A 202 -0.49 -13.09 34.59
CA GLN A 202 0.12 -13.89 33.52
C GLN A 202 1.22 -13.11 32.78
N THR A 203 2.36 -12.95 33.43
CA THR A 203 3.51 -12.18 32.92
C THR A 203 4.72 -13.06 32.57
N GLN A 204 4.53 -14.37 32.51
CA GLN A 204 5.60 -15.36 32.30
C GLN A 204 6.40 -15.08 31.02
N SER A 205 5.73 -14.77 29.90
CA SER A 205 6.37 -14.41 28.62
C SER A 205 7.21 -13.14 28.67
N PHE A 206 7.06 -12.31 29.71
CA PHE A 206 7.84 -11.08 29.89
C PHE A 206 8.98 -11.24 30.90
N GLN A 207 9.09 -12.40 31.56
CA GLN A 207 10.23 -12.73 32.40
C GLN A 207 11.42 -13.10 31.49
N ASN A 208 12.57 -12.48 31.69
CA ASN A 208 13.73 -12.61 30.79
C ASN A 208 13.39 -12.32 29.31
N ALA A 209 12.61 -11.26 29.04
CA ALA A 209 12.04 -10.96 27.72
C ALA A 209 13.05 -10.78 26.56
N PHE A 210 14.36 -10.67 26.84
CA PHE A 210 15.45 -10.60 25.86
C PHE A 210 16.22 -11.93 25.68
N GLN A 211 15.87 -12.98 26.41
CA GLN A 211 16.51 -14.28 26.28
C GLN A 211 16.29 -14.84 24.86
N ASN A 212 17.32 -15.43 24.26
CA ASN A 212 17.32 -15.95 22.90
C ASN A 212 17.10 -14.90 21.79
N THR A 213 17.40 -13.63 22.05
CA THR A 213 17.32 -12.59 21.00
C THR A 213 18.29 -12.90 19.86
N THR A 214 17.77 -12.98 18.65
CA THR A 214 18.57 -13.12 17.43
C THR A 214 18.96 -11.75 16.90
N ALA A 215 20.26 -11.56 16.63
CA ALA A 215 20.80 -10.32 16.06
C ALA A 215 21.31 -10.50 14.61
N GLY A 216 20.91 -11.59 13.95
CA GLY A 216 21.29 -11.88 12.57
C GLY A 216 20.68 -10.86 11.60
N ILE A 217 21.51 -10.33 10.70
CA ILE A 217 21.12 -9.31 9.70
C ILE A 217 19.93 -9.78 8.87
N GLY A 218 19.91 -11.04 8.44
CA GLY A 218 18.82 -11.60 7.64
C GLY A 218 17.55 -11.83 8.44
N ALA A 219 17.66 -12.33 9.67
CA ALA A 219 16.51 -12.57 10.55
C ALA A 219 15.79 -11.26 10.89
N VAL A 220 16.54 -10.20 11.18
CA VAL A 220 16.00 -8.85 11.38
C VAL A 220 15.32 -8.34 10.12
N GLY A 221 15.92 -8.55 8.93
CA GLY A 221 15.33 -8.16 7.66
C GLY A 221 13.98 -8.83 7.39
N VAL A 222 13.89 -10.15 7.59
CA VAL A 222 12.63 -10.90 7.46
C VAL A 222 11.60 -10.43 8.49
N ALA A 223 12.00 -10.20 9.74
CA ALA A 223 11.11 -9.65 10.77
C ALA A 223 10.55 -8.27 10.38
N PHE A 224 11.38 -7.38 9.83
CA PHE A 224 10.92 -6.10 9.28
C PHE A 224 9.94 -6.29 8.13
N TYR A 225 10.15 -7.23 7.21
CA TYR A 225 9.20 -7.49 6.15
C TYR A 225 7.82 -7.90 6.65
N GLN A 226 7.78 -8.79 7.64
CA GLN A 226 6.54 -9.24 8.25
C GLN A 226 5.84 -8.12 9.01
N GLY A 227 6.59 -7.32 9.77
CA GLY A 227 6.07 -6.14 10.45
C GLY A 227 5.51 -5.13 9.45
N LEU A 228 6.30 -4.74 8.45
CA LEU A 228 5.94 -3.72 7.46
C LEU A 228 4.79 -4.15 6.54
N TRP A 229 4.63 -5.46 6.27
CA TRP A 229 3.43 -6.00 5.64
C TRP A 229 2.16 -5.66 6.42
N SER A 230 2.23 -5.70 7.76
CA SER A 230 1.08 -5.32 8.60
C SER A 230 0.81 -3.81 8.63
N TYR A 231 1.81 -3.00 8.29
CA TYR A 231 1.68 -1.55 8.18
C TYR A 231 1.34 -1.09 6.75
N ASP A 232 1.16 -2.00 5.78
CA ASP A 232 0.87 -1.63 4.39
C ASP A 232 -0.38 -0.74 4.27
N GLY A 233 -0.37 0.22 3.35
CA GLY A 233 -1.46 1.16 3.12
C GLY A 233 -1.29 2.55 3.75
N TRP A 234 -0.15 2.85 4.38
CA TRP A 234 0.17 4.20 4.89
C TRP A 234 0.25 5.28 3.80
N ASN A 235 0.51 4.88 2.55
CA ASN A 235 0.61 5.71 1.34
C ASN A 235 -0.74 5.96 0.65
N ASN A 236 -1.84 5.36 1.12
CA ASN A 236 -3.09 5.33 0.36
C ASN A 236 -3.71 6.72 0.12
N LEU A 237 -3.53 7.69 1.02
CA LEU A 237 -4.02 9.06 0.81
C LEU A 237 -3.37 9.75 -0.40
N ASN A 238 -2.16 9.37 -0.78
CA ASN A 238 -1.47 9.93 -1.94
C ASN A 238 -2.18 9.55 -3.26
N TYR A 239 -2.98 8.48 -3.27
CA TYR A 239 -3.78 8.07 -4.43
C TYR A 239 -5.05 8.89 -4.61
N VAL A 240 -5.57 9.51 -3.54
CA VAL A 240 -6.80 10.31 -3.52
C VAL A 240 -6.52 11.77 -3.17
N THR A 241 -5.33 12.26 -3.52
CA THR A 241 -4.87 13.61 -3.13
C THR A 241 -5.77 14.72 -3.66
N GLU A 242 -6.33 14.57 -4.87
CA GLU A 242 -7.23 15.57 -5.47
C GLU A 242 -8.59 15.68 -4.75
N GLU A 243 -9.01 14.64 -4.02
CA GLU A 243 -10.28 14.61 -3.27
C GLU A 243 -10.12 15.17 -1.84
N LEU A 244 -8.89 15.43 -1.39
CA LEU A 244 -8.60 15.95 -0.05
C LEU A 244 -8.91 17.45 0.06
N LYS A 245 -9.64 17.81 1.13
CA LYS A 245 -9.81 19.21 1.55
C LYS A 245 -8.49 19.73 2.12
N LYS A 246 -7.92 20.77 1.53
CA LYS A 246 -6.63 21.40 1.93
C LYS A 246 -5.51 20.34 2.13
N PRO A 247 -5.03 19.68 1.06
CA PRO A 247 -4.07 18.56 1.15
C PRO A 247 -2.81 18.91 1.96
N GLU A 248 -2.35 20.16 1.86
CA GLU A 248 -1.15 20.71 2.51
C GLU A 248 -1.16 20.59 4.05
N VAL A 249 -2.34 20.56 4.64
CA VAL A 249 -2.53 20.47 6.09
C VAL A 249 -3.13 19.12 6.47
N THR A 250 -4.11 18.65 5.70
CA THR A 250 -4.85 17.43 5.99
C THR A 250 -3.98 16.19 5.84
N LEU A 251 -3.18 16.10 4.78
CA LEU A 251 -2.32 14.94 4.50
C LEU A 251 -1.29 14.71 5.62
N PRO A 252 -0.41 15.67 5.99
CA PRO A 252 0.58 15.44 7.04
C PRO A 252 -0.07 15.21 8.42
N ARG A 253 -1.17 15.91 8.74
CA ARG A 253 -1.88 15.70 10.02
C ARG A 253 -2.52 14.32 10.09
N ALA A 254 -3.13 13.84 9.02
CA ALA A 254 -3.74 12.51 8.99
C ALA A 254 -2.69 11.43 9.25
N VAL A 255 -1.53 11.54 8.60
CA VAL A 255 -0.38 10.64 8.79
C VAL A 255 0.12 10.66 10.24
N MET A 256 0.32 11.86 10.81
CA MET A 256 0.82 12.01 12.20
C MET A 256 -0.15 11.49 13.27
N ILE A 257 -1.43 11.36 12.96
CA ILE A 257 -2.44 10.84 13.89
C ILE A 257 -2.65 9.33 13.67
N ALA A 258 -2.88 8.91 12.43
CA ALA A 258 -3.28 7.55 12.11
C ALA A 258 -2.16 6.53 12.38
N ILE A 259 -0.93 6.80 11.96
CA ILE A 259 0.16 5.81 12.07
C ILE A 259 0.54 5.52 13.53
N PRO A 260 0.71 6.51 14.42
CA PRO A 260 0.94 6.24 15.84
C PRO A 260 -0.22 5.51 16.50
N LEU A 261 -1.47 5.84 16.14
CA LEU A 261 -2.65 5.14 16.65
C LEU A 261 -2.62 3.66 16.28
N VAL A 262 -2.34 3.33 15.02
CA VAL A 262 -2.21 1.94 14.55
C VAL A 262 -1.03 1.25 15.22
N THR A 263 0.11 1.94 15.36
CA THR A 263 1.31 1.40 16.03
C THR A 263 1.03 1.03 17.48
N CYS A 264 0.38 1.92 18.25
CA CYS A 264 -0.03 1.65 19.63
C CYS A 264 -0.99 0.44 19.70
N LEU A 265 -1.98 0.38 18.80
CA LEU A 265 -2.90 -0.75 18.73
C LEU A 265 -2.17 -2.06 18.46
N TYR A 266 -1.26 -2.08 17.48
CA TYR A 266 -0.49 -3.27 17.14
C TYR A 266 0.42 -3.73 18.27
N LEU A 267 1.07 -2.81 18.98
CA LEU A 267 1.85 -3.15 20.17
C LEU A 267 0.97 -3.75 21.28
N LEU A 268 -0.21 -3.18 21.55
CA LEU A 268 -1.16 -3.73 22.53
C LEU A 268 -1.65 -5.13 22.15
N VAL A 269 -1.93 -5.37 20.86
CA VAL A 269 -2.33 -6.67 20.35
C VAL A 269 -1.19 -7.69 20.52
N ASN A 270 0.04 -7.33 20.20
CA ASN A 270 1.20 -8.22 20.39
C ASN A 270 1.45 -8.54 21.87
N VAL A 271 1.35 -7.54 22.75
CA VAL A 271 1.41 -7.75 24.21
C VAL A 271 0.32 -8.70 24.67
N SER A 272 -0.88 -8.59 24.10
CA SER A 272 -2.02 -9.46 24.42
C SER A 272 -1.80 -10.89 23.97
N TYR A 273 -1.24 -11.11 22.77
CA TYR A 273 -0.87 -12.44 22.29
C TYR A 273 0.20 -13.08 23.17
N LEU A 274 1.23 -12.33 23.55
CA LEU A 274 2.30 -12.80 24.43
C LEU A 274 1.80 -13.15 25.83
N ALA A 275 0.77 -12.47 26.34
CA ALA A 275 0.14 -12.80 27.62
C ALA A 275 -0.74 -14.06 27.53
N ALA A 276 -1.39 -14.30 26.39
CA ALA A 276 -2.38 -15.37 26.23
C ALA A 276 -1.80 -16.71 25.74
N MET A 277 -0.70 -16.69 24.98
CA MET A 277 -0.21 -17.89 24.28
C MET A 277 1.32 -18.00 24.35
N THR A 278 1.81 -19.24 24.46
CA THR A 278 3.21 -19.57 24.15
C THR A 278 3.37 -19.73 22.63
N PRO A 279 4.51 -19.35 22.03
CA PRO A 279 4.72 -19.51 20.59
C PRO A 279 4.61 -21.00 20.24
N SER A 280 3.61 -21.36 19.45
CA SER A 280 3.43 -22.71 18.90
C SER A 280 2.93 -22.60 17.46
N GLU A 281 3.43 -23.53 16.64
CA GLU A 281 3.65 -23.43 15.21
C GLU A 281 2.37 -23.28 14.36
N LEU A 282 2.31 -22.22 13.56
CA LEU A 282 1.45 -22.08 12.40
C LEU A 282 2.25 -21.50 11.21
N LEU A 283 2.95 -22.38 10.48
CA LEU A 283 3.77 -22.01 9.33
C LEU A 283 3.05 -22.23 8.01
N SER A 284 2.59 -21.15 7.35
CA SER A 284 2.32 -21.20 5.89
C SER A 284 2.52 -19.91 5.08
N SER A 285 2.76 -18.72 5.65
CA SER A 285 2.70 -17.45 4.86
C SER A 285 3.97 -16.60 4.73
N GLY A 286 5.13 -17.00 5.27
CA GLY A 286 6.30 -16.13 5.39
C GLY A 286 6.90 -15.62 4.08
N ALA A 287 6.93 -16.46 3.03
CA ALA A 287 7.58 -16.14 1.75
C ALA A 287 6.92 -14.97 0.99
N VAL A 288 5.61 -14.77 1.16
CA VAL A 288 4.90 -13.73 0.39
C VAL A 288 5.23 -12.33 0.90
N ALA A 289 5.36 -12.13 2.21
CA ALA A 289 5.72 -10.83 2.77
C ALA A 289 7.13 -10.39 2.35
N VAL A 290 8.08 -11.33 2.24
CA VAL A 290 9.44 -11.05 1.74
C VAL A 290 9.40 -10.66 0.27
N THR A 291 8.67 -11.42 -0.56
CA THR A 291 8.50 -11.15 -2.00
C THR A 291 7.86 -9.78 -2.25
N TRP A 292 6.72 -9.51 -1.59
CA TRP A 292 6.05 -8.22 -1.67
C TRP A 292 6.97 -7.10 -1.19
N GLY A 293 7.60 -7.31 -0.04
CA GLY A 293 8.43 -6.32 0.61
C GLY A 293 9.62 -5.92 -0.24
N PHE A 294 10.31 -6.88 -0.85
CA PHE A 294 11.43 -6.62 -1.76
C PHE A 294 11.05 -5.65 -2.87
N ILE A 295 9.92 -5.89 -3.54
CA ILE A 295 9.44 -5.07 -4.65
C ILE A 295 8.94 -3.71 -4.15
N ALA A 296 8.13 -3.71 -3.08
CA ALA A 296 7.58 -2.49 -2.51
C ALA A 296 8.70 -1.55 -2.07
N TRP A 297 9.69 -2.06 -1.33
CA TRP A 297 10.82 -1.25 -0.84
C TRP A 297 11.77 -0.79 -1.92
N PHE A 298 11.92 -1.54 -3.02
CA PHE A 298 12.61 -1.05 -4.21
C PHE A 298 11.95 0.21 -4.78
N PHE A 299 10.62 0.18 -5.00
CA PHE A 299 9.90 1.32 -5.55
C PHE A 299 9.71 2.46 -4.53
N TYR A 300 9.55 2.15 -3.25
CA TYR A 300 9.54 3.17 -2.19
C TYR A 300 10.89 3.87 -2.13
N GLY A 301 12.01 3.14 -2.18
CA GLY A 301 13.35 3.70 -2.27
C GLY A 301 13.52 4.61 -3.50
N MET A 302 13.03 4.18 -4.67
CA MET A 302 13.05 5.00 -5.89
C MET A 302 12.28 6.31 -5.71
N THR A 303 11.05 6.27 -5.21
CA THR A 303 10.23 7.47 -4.96
C THR A 303 10.89 8.41 -3.95
N ILE A 304 11.44 7.87 -2.86
CA ILE A 304 12.14 8.65 -1.82
C ILE A 304 13.44 9.28 -2.37
N SER A 305 14.18 8.56 -3.22
CA SER A 305 15.33 9.12 -3.93
C SER A 305 14.92 10.29 -4.83
N GLY A 306 13.72 10.22 -5.42
CA GLY A 306 13.11 11.32 -6.18
C GLY A 306 12.83 12.54 -5.31
N LEU A 307 12.30 12.37 -4.11
CA LEU A 307 12.13 13.47 -3.14
C LEU A 307 13.47 14.11 -2.77
N LEU A 308 14.50 13.30 -2.48
CA LEU A 308 15.83 13.81 -2.16
C LEU A 308 16.43 14.58 -3.35
N TYR A 309 16.29 14.05 -4.56
CA TYR A 309 16.67 14.74 -5.79
C TYR A 309 15.97 16.10 -5.90
N LEU A 310 14.66 16.17 -5.69
CA LEU A 310 13.91 17.43 -5.72
C LEU A 310 14.37 18.41 -4.62
N LYS A 311 14.70 17.93 -3.43
CA LYS A 311 15.24 18.78 -2.34
C LYS A 311 16.59 19.41 -2.68
N ILE A 312 17.46 18.66 -3.35
CA ILE A 312 18.84 19.08 -3.65
C ILE A 312 18.92 19.91 -4.94
N LYS A 313 18.25 19.45 -6.01
CA LYS A 313 18.36 20.06 -7.35
C LYS A 313 17.31 21.12 -7.65
N LYS A 314 16.17 21.09 -6.96
CA LYS A 314 15.07 22.04 -7.15
C LYS A 314 14.60 22.66 -5.82
N PRO A 315 15.49 23.32 -5.06
CA PRO A 315 15.13 23.93 -3.78
C PRO A 315 14.07 25.04 -3.90
N GLU A 316 13.97 25.69 -5.06
CA GLU A 316 13.06 26.80 -5.37
C GLU A 316 11.59 26.40 -5.53
N LEU A 317 11.28 25.11 -5.65
CA LEU A 317 9.90 24.66 -5.77
C LEU A 317 9.08 25.09 -4.53
N PRO A 318 7.87 25.66 -4.72
CA PRO A 318 7.01 26.03 -3.61
C PRO A 318 6.56 24.76 -2.88
N ARG A 319 6.97 24.62 -1.61
CA ARG A 319 6.62 23.49 -0.75
C ARG A 319 5.70 23.97 0.36
N SER A 320 4.44 23.57 0.31
CA SER A 320 3.49 23.88 1.38
C SER A 320 3.74 23.06 2.65
N TYR A 321 4.30 21.86 2.50
CA TYR A 321 4.77 21.02 3.60
C TYR A 321 6.21 20.59 3.33
N LYS A 322 7.06 20.56 4.36
CA LYS A 322 8.48 20.20 4.26
C LYS A 322 8.88 19.28 5.41
N VAL A 323 9.27 18.06 5.08
CA VAL A 323 9.89 17.13 6.02
C VAL A 323 11.40 17.43 6.13
N PRO A 324 12.00 17.38 7.34
CA PRO A 324 13.46 17.43 7.51
C PRO A 324 14.18 16.41 6.63
N ILE A 325 15.31 16.78 6.02
CA ILE A 325 16.01 15.93 5.04
C ILE A 325 16.54 14.61 5.62
N ILE A 326 16.78 14.56 6.94
CA ILE A 326 17.24 13.37 7.65
C ILE A 326 16.21 12.23 7.55
N ILE A 327 14.92 12.55 7.55
CA ILE A 327 13.84 11.55 7.51
C ILE A 327 13.87 10.74 6.19
N PRO A 328 13.82 11.34 4.99
CA PRO A 328 13.93 10.57 3.75
C PRO A 328 15.29 9.88 3.57
N ILE A 329 16.37 10.39 4.18
CA ILE A 329 17.67 9.68 4.19
C ILE A 329 17.56 8.38 5.00
N ILE A 330 16.97 8.40 6.19
CA ILE A 330 16.74 7.20 7.01
C ILE A 330 15.89 6.18 6.25
N VAL A 331 14.80 6.64 5.62
CA VAL A 331 13.91 5.76 4.82
C VAL A 331 14.67 5.15 3.65
N LEU A 332 15.52 5.92 2.95
CA LEU A 332 16.32 5.42 1.84
C LEU A 332 17.34 4.37 2.30
N ILE A 333 18.01 4.60 3.43
CA ILE A 333 18.95 3.63 4.02
C ILE A 333 18.21 2.34 4.38
N ALA A 334 17.04 2.44 5.02
CA ALA A 334 16.20 1.29 5.34
C ALA A 334 15.74 0.55 4.07
N ALA A 335 15.36 1.27 3.01
CA ALA A 335 14.99 0.69 1.73
C ALA A 335 16.13 -0.11 1.09
N VAL A 336 17.35 0.45 1.08
CA VAL A 336 18.54 -0.25 0.57
C VAL A 336 18.83 -1.49 1.40
N TYR A 337 18.77 -1.40 2.73
CA TYR A 337 18.95 -2.54 3.61
C TYR A 337 17.93 -3.65 3.33
N LEU A 338 16.64 -3.32 3.27
CA LEU A 338 15.59 -4.30 3.06
C LEU A 338 15.73 -4.96 1.69
N VAL A 339 16.06 -4.22 0.63
CA VAL A 339 16.29 -4.81 -0.70
C VAL A 339 17.49 -5.76 -0.72
N LEU A 340 18.58 -5.42 -0.02
CA LEU A 340 19.83 -6.19 -0.05
C LEU A 340 19.85 -7.38 0.92
N ALA A 341 19.25 -7.27 2.10
CA ALA A 341 19.35 -8.29 3.15
C ALA A 341 18.88 -9.70 2.70
N PRO A 342 17.73 -9.87 2.00
CA PRO A 342 17.32 -11.17 1.48
C PRO A 342 18.27 -11.73 0.42
N ILE A 343 18.84 -10.87 -0.43
CA ILE A 343 19.76 -11.32 -1.49
C ILE A 343 21.02 -11.94 -0.87
N ILE A 344 21.50 -11.35 0.22
CA ILE A 344 22.75 -11.74 0.87
C ILE A 344 22.53 -12.93 1.80
N ASP A 345 21.52 -12.87 2.67
CA ASP A 345 21.39 -13.82 3.78
C ASP A 345 20.49 -15.02 3.45
N GLN A 346 19.48 -14.87 2.57
CA GLN A 346 18.59 -15.95 2.15
C GLN A 346 18.23 -15.85 0.66
N PRO A 347 19.18 -16.10 -0.27
CA PRO A 347 18.92 -16.04 -1.70
C PRO A 347 17.89 -17.09 -2.09
N GLN A 348 16.65 -16.64 -2.24
CA GLN A 348 15.51 -17.43 -2.65
C GLN A 348 15.33 -17.36 -4.17
N PHE A 349 14.94 -18.49 -4.80
CA PHE A 349 14.69 -18.54 -6.25
C PHE A 349 13.57 -17.57 -6.66
N GLU A 350 12.66 -17.26 -5.74
CA GLU A 350 11.62 -16.25 -5.86
C GLU A 350 12.18 -14.88 -6.28
N ILE A 351 13.32 -14.46 -5.71
CA ILE A 351 13.95 -13.17 -6.04
C ILE A 351 14.41 -13.16 -7.51
N LEU A 352 14.97 -14.27 -7.99
CA LEU A 352 15.37 -14.41 -9.40
C LEU A 352 14.15 -14.28 -10.32
N TYR A 353 13.03 -14.92 -10.00
CA TYR A 353 11.80 -14.82 -10.79
C TYR A 353 11.25 -13.39 -10.83
N ILE A 354 11.31 -12.66 -9.71
CA ILE A 354 10.91 -11.24 -9.66
C ILE A 354 11.78 -10.40 -10.58
N VAL A 355 13.11 -10.56 -10.50
CA VAL A 355 14.06 -9.80 -11.32
C VAL A 355 13.82 -10.08 -12.81
N LEU A 356 13.69 -11.34 -13.19
CA LEU A 356 13.34 -11.73 -14.57
C LEU A 356 11.99 -11.15 -15.02
N PHE A 357 11.01 -11.10 -14.12
CA PHE A 357 9.72 -10.48 -14.41
C PHE A 357 9.84 -8.97 -14.64
N ILE A 358 10.61 -8.25 -13.84
CA ILE A 358 10.88 -6.82 -14.07
C ILE A 358 11.56 -6.60 -15.43
N PHE A 359 12.52 -7.46 -15.80
CA PHE A 359 13.15 -7.44 -17.12
C PHE A 359 12.16 -7.70 -18.26
N SER A 360 11.15 -8.56 -18.06
CA SER A 360 10.09 -8.75 -19.06
C SER A 360 9.30 -7.46 -19.35
N GLY A 361 9.14 -6.59 -18.34
CA GLY A 361 8.54 -5.26 -18.50
C GLY A 361 9.37 -4.36 -19.42
N VAL A 362 10.71 -4.46 -19.36
CA VAL A 362 11.60 -3.73 -20.27
C VAL A 362 11.38 -4.17 -21.71
N ILE A 363 11.25 -5.48 -21.95
CA ILE A 363 10.99 -6.05 -23.28
C ILE A 363 9.67 -5.54 -23.85
N LEU A 364 8.64 -5.36 -23.02
CA LEU A 364 7.33 -4.83 -23.45
C LEU A 364 7.32 -3.31 -23.64
N TYR A 365 8.10 -2.57 -22.84
CA TYR A 365 8.15 -1.10 -22.91
C TYR A 365 8.63 -0.60 -24.27
N PHE A 366 9.72 -1.18 -24.80
CA PHE A 366 10.33 -0.65 -26.02
C PHE A 366 9.39 -0.74 -27.24
N PRO A 367 8.83 -1.91 -27.60
CA PRO A 367 7.91 -2.02 -28.73
C PRO A 367 6.62 -1.23 -28.50
N LEU A 368 5.95 -1.41 -27.35
CA LEU A 368 4.58 -0.92 -27.16
C LEU A 368 4.53 0.56 -26.81
N VAL A 369 5.48 1.07 -26.01
CA VAL A 369 5.44 2.43 -25.48
C VAL A 369 6.44 3.34 -26.19
N ARG A 370 7.70 2.92 -26.32
CA ARG A 370 8.75 3.77 -26.93
C ARG A 370 8.60 3.87 -28.44
N PHE A 371 8.39 2.75 -29.12
CA PHE A 371 8.20 2.69 -30.58
C PHE A 371 6.73 2.80 -31.01
N LYS A 372 5.79 2.82 -30.07
CA LYS A 372 4.33 2.91 -30.33
C LYS A 372 3.82 1.87 -31.33
N CYS A 373 4.43 0.69 -31.33
CA CYS A 373 3.97 -0.43 -32.13
C CYS A 373 2.69 -0.96 -31.48
N HIS A 374 1.52 -0.52 -31.95
CA HIS A 374 0.22 -1.00 -31.49
C HIS A 374 -0.27 -2.11 -32.43
N PRO A 375 -0.26 -3.39 -32.01
CA PRO A 375 -0.78 -4.48 -32.82
C PRO A 375 -2.26 -4.25 -33.13
N ARG A 376 -2.65 -4.28 -34.40
CA ARG A 376 -4.05 -4.06 -34.83
C ARG A 376 -5.04 -5.03 -34.19
N PHE A 377 -4.59 -6.23 -33.81
CA PHE A 377 -5.45 -7.20 -33.13
C PHE A 377 -5.91 -6.72 -31.75
N LEU A 378 -5.11 -5.90 -31.03
CA LEU A 378 -5.48 -5.39 -29.71
C LEU A 378 -6.71 -4.49 -29.81
N GLN A 379 -6.85 -3.68 -30.85
CA GLN A 379 -8.06 -2.87 -31.06
C GLN A 379 -9.29 -3.76 -31.26
N ARG A 380 -9.15 -4.87 -31.99
CA ARG A 380 -10.22 -5.84 -32.18
C ARG A 380 -10.60 -6.52 -30.86
N VAL A 381 -9.61 -6.90 -30.06
CA VAL A 381 -9.82 -7.48 -28.71
C VAL A 381 -10.52 -6.48 -27.80
N THR A 382 -10.07 -5.23 -27.75
CA THR A 382 -10.72 -4.17 -26.97
C THR A 382 -12.19 -4.01 -27.34
N LEU A 383 -12.51 -3.96 -28.64
CA LEU A 383 -13.90 -3.85 -29.11
C LEU A 383 -14.74 -5.08 -28.70
N HIS A 384 -14.20 -6.30 -28.85
CA HIS A 384 -14.91 -7.51 -28.44
C HIS A 384 -15.16 -7.52 -26.93
N LEU A 385 -14.18 -7.14 -26.11
CA LEU A 385 -14.32 -7.07 -24.66
C LEU A 385 -15.31 -5.98 -24.23
N GLN A 386 -15.33 -4.82 -24.91
CA GLN A 386 -16.31 -3.76 -24.64
C GLN A 386 -17.74 -4.22 -24.91
N LEU A 387 -17.97 -4.90 -26.04
CA LEU A 387 -19.29 -5.44 -26.38
C LEU A 387 -19.69 -6.61 -25.46
N PHE A 388 -18.75 -7.50 -25.16
CA PHE A 388 -19.02 -8.69 -24.32
C PHE A 388 -19.30 -8.33 -22.86
N LEU A 389 -18.59 -7.34 -22.31
CA LEU A 389 -18.74 -6.90 -20.92
C LEU A 389 -19.68 -5.70 -20.75
N GLU A 390 -20.22 -5.16 -21.86
CA GLU A 390 -21.05 -3.95 -21.89
C GLU A 390 -20.40 -2.74 -21.19
N VAL A 391 -19.09 -2.57 -21.37
CA VAL A 391 -18.30 -1.49 -20.73
C VAL A 391 -17.92 -0.40 -21.73
N ALA A 392 -17.99 0.85 -21.27
CA ALA A 392 -17.59 2.03 -22.05
C ALA A 392 -16.40 2.76 -21.40
N PRO A 393 -15.58 3.48 -22.19
CA PRO A 393 -14.58 4.39 -21.65
C PRO A 393 -15.22 5.42 -20.71
N THR A 394 -14.54 5.75 -19.63
CA THR A 394 -14.96 6.86 -18.77
C THR A 394 -14.82 8.17 -19.54
N THR A 395 -15.74 9.12 -19.33
CA THR A 395 -15.81 10.40 -20.07
C THR A 395 -14.67 11.39 -19.74
N ARG A 396 -13.53 10.91 -19.23
CA ARG A 396 -12.29 11.68 -19.20
C ARG A 396 -11.65 11.59 -20.59
N ASP A 397 -11.83 12.64 -21.36
CA ASP A 397 -11.20 12.90 -22.66
C ASP A 397 -11.77 12.10 -23.85
N ALA A 398 -13.02 12.42 -24.20
CA ALA A 398 -13.42 12.45 -25.62
C ALA A 398 -13.40 13.92 -26.06
N ASN A 399 -12.20 14.45 -26.35
CA ASN A 399 -11.94 15.59 -27.26
C ASN A 399 -10.45 15.92 -27.36
#